data_AF-A0A023ELM3-F1
#
_entry.id   AF-A0A023ELM3-F1
#
_cell.length_a   1.000
_cell.length_b   1.000
_cell.length_c   1.000
_cell.angle_alpha   90.00
_cell.angle_beta   90.00
_cell.angle_gamma   90.00
#
_symmetry.space_group_name_H-M   'P 1'
#
loop_
_entity.id
_entity.type
_entity.pdbx_description
1 polymer ?
#
loop_
_entity_poly.entity_id
_entity_poly.type
_entity_poly.pdbx_seq_one_letter_code
_entity_poly.pdbx_strand_id
1 'polypeptide(L)'
;VSLLTTNSQGVQILQRGCLEALSAEVAAQCSTSGTTCTSCSTNRCNIGNYPANRIECYKCLQPPCISHSTISLEYCPTYSASDRCVMLLDTSGVPIRLGCNSTLTTAEQSTCRSNPQQCRYSSKSRSNDPTALLTPGRCVQCNSAYEPNCMTNPAIFENEPCNDPENSQCFSRLINGNTVERGCLNDLDSASKTKCLQRNDCALCSTR
;
A
#
# COMPACT_ATOMS: atom_id res chain seq x y z
N VAL A 1 7.42 -16.57 -27.25
CA VAL A 1 7.64 -17.32 -26.00
C VAL A 1 7.73 -16.37 -24.81
N SER A 2 7.21 -16.79 -23.66
CA SER A 2 7.42 -16.20 -22.34
C SER A 2 8.08 -17.25 -21.46
N LEU A 3 9.26 -16.97 -20.91
CA LEU A 3 10.09 -17.91 -20.18
C LEU A 3 10.56 -17.28 -18.87
N LEU A 4 10.40 -18.01 -17.77
CA LEU A 4 11.05 -17.69 -16.51
C LEU A 4 12.44 -18.32 -16.49
N THR A 5 13.47 -17.50 -16.26
CA THR A 5 14.86 -17.96 -16.10
C THR A 5 15.43 -17.48 -14.78
N THR A 6 16.43 -18.20 -14.27
CA THR A 6 17.20 -17.78 -13.10
C THR A 6 18.43 -17.01 -13.55
N ASN A 7 18.63 -15.79 -13.06
CA ASN A 7 19.86 -15.05 -13.31
C ASN A 7 21.03 -15.57 -12.45
N SER A 8 22.23 -15.02 -12.63
CA SER A 8 23.44 -15.40 -11.89
C SER A 8 23.35 -15.20 -10.37
N GLN A 9 22.37 -14.44 -9.89
CA GLN A 9 22.11 -14.17 -8.47
C GLN A 9 21.02 -15.08 -7.89
N GLY A 10 20.52 -16.08 -8.64
CA GLY A 10 19.46 -16.98 -8.19
C GLY A 10 18.05 -16.40 -8.31
N VAL A 11 17.88 -15.26 -8.99
CA VAL A 11 16.61 -14.53 -9.09
C VAL A 11 15.84 -14.94 -10.33
N GLN A 12 14.54 -15.25 -10.19
CA GLN A 12 13.65 -15.55 -11.32
C GLN A 12 13.27 -14.26 -12.06
N ILE A 13 13.55 -14.22 -13.36
CA ILE A 13 13.26 -13.09 -14.26
C ILE A 13 12.45 -13.56 -15.48
N LEU A 14 11.62 -12.67 -16.03
CA LEU A 14 10.86 -12.93 -17.24
C LEU A 14 11.68 -12.57 -18.49
N GLN A 15 11.87 -13.53 -19.39
CA GLN A 15 12.41 -13.34 -20.72
C GLN A 15 11.35 -13.60 -21.79
N ARG A 16 11.37 -12.81 -22.87
CA ARG A 16 10.50 -13.00 -24.03
C ARG A 16 11.35 -13.09 -25.30
N GLY A 17 10.92 -13.92 -26.25
CA GLY A 17 11.62 -14.12 -27.52
C GLY A 17 10.95 -15.15 -28.43
N CYS A 18 11.62 -15.53 -29.50
CA CYS A 18 11.21 -16.61 -30.41
C CYS A 18 11.56 -17.98 -29.82
N LEU A 19 10.75 -19.01 -30.11
CA LEU A 19 10.97 -20.37 -29.61
C LEU A 19 12.24 -20.99 -30.20
N GLU A 20 12.48 -20.76 -31.49
CA GLU A 20 13.64 -21.24 -32.25
C GLU A 20 14.98 -20.65 -31.77
N ALA A 21 14.95 -19.54 -31.04
CA ALA A 21 16.15 -18.90 -30.49
C ALA A 21 16.59 -19.51 -29.15
N LEU A 22 15.81 -20.46 -28.60
CA LEU A 22 16.11 -21.16 -27.35
C LEU A 22 16.87 -22.46 -27.64
N SER A 23 17.60 -22.99 -26.65
CA SER A 23 18.20 -24.33 -26.76
C SER A 23 17.10 -25.39 -26.89
N ALA A 24 17.42 -26.54 -27.47
CA ALA A 24 16.46 -27.62 -27.68
C ALA A 24 15.82 -28.07 -26.36
N GLU A 25 16.60 -28.12 -25.27
CA GLU A 25 16.16 -28.51 -23.95
C GLU A 25 15.14 -27.51 -23.37
N VAL A 26 15.40 -26.20 -23.51
CA VAL A 26 14.50 -25.15 -23.02
C VAL A 26 13.25 -25.06 -23.90
N ALA A 27 13.40 -25.18 -25.22
CA ALA A 27 12.27 -25.18 -26.15
C ALA A 27 11.31 -26.36 -25.91
N ALA A 28 11.83 -27.53 -25.54
CA ALA A 28 11.02 -28.69 -25.16
C ALA A 28 10.13 -28.39 -23.94
N GLN A 29 10.64 -27.65 -22.93
CA GLN A 29 9.88 -27.24 -21.75
C GLN A 29 8.70 -26.31 -22.08
N CYS A 30 8.81 -25.53 -23.16
CA CYS A 30 7.78 -24.60 -23.64
C CYS A 30 6.67 -25.25 -24.48
N SER A 31 6.84 -26.52 -24.85
CA SER A 31 5.90 -27.30 -25.68
C SER A 31 4.91 -28.09 -24.83
N THR A 32 5.32 -28.51 -23.64
CA THR A 32 4.44 -28.97 -22.55
C THR A 32 3.89 -27.77 -21.77
N SER A 33 2.72 -27.91 -21.15
CA SER A 33 2.08 -26.91 -20.28
C SER A 33 2.89 -26.66 -18.99
N GLY A 34 4.16 -26.25 -19.11
CA GLY A 34 5.08 -26.04 -18.02
C GLY A 34 4.81 -24.75 -17.25
N THR A 35 5.13 -24.75 -15.96
CA THR A 35 4.99 -23.57 -15.09
C THR A 35 6.05 -22.49 -15.35
N THR A 36 7.11 -22.83 -16.07
CA THR A 36 8.26 -21.93 -16.33
C THR A 36 8.30 -21.39 -17.76
N CYS A 37 7.56 -21.98 -18.72
CA CYS A 37 7.53 -21.47 -20.08
C CYS A 37 6.15 -21.61 -20.75
N THR A 38 5.80 -20.62 -21.59
CA THR A 38 4.65 -20.69 -22.50
C THR A 38 5.03 -20.21 -23.90
N SER A 39 4.67 -20.99 -24.91
CA SER A 39 4.80 -20.65 -26.32
C SER A 39 3.44 -20.29 -26.93
N CYS A 40 3.45 -19.57 -28.05
CA CYS A 40 2.26 -19.16 -28.79
C CYS A 40 2.66 -18.84 -30.23
N SER A 41 1.71 -18.90 -31.17
CA SER A 41 1.98 -18.95 -32.61
C SER A 41 1.57 -17.69 -33.40
N THR A 42 0.85 -16.74 -32.79
CA THR A 42 0.40 -15.52 -33.47
C THR A 42 1.31 -14.32 -33.19
N ASN A 43 1.27 -13.30 -34.04
CA ASN A 43 2.06 -12.09 -33.85
C ASN A 43 1.74 -11.42 -32.51
N ARG A 44 2.79 -11.04 -31.76
CA ARG A 44 2.69 -10.38 -30.44
C ARG A 44 1.91 -11.19 -29.39
N CYS A 45 1.77 -12.50 -29.54
CA CYS A 45 0.99 -13.33 -28.62
C CYS A 45 1.60 -13.45 -27.22
N ASN A 46 2.91 -13.25 -27.09
CA ASN A 46 3.65 -13.34 -25.83
C ASN A 46 3.75 -11.98 -25.12
N ILE A 47 2.77 -11.10 -25.23
CA ILE A 47 2.77 -9.81 -24.49
C ILE A 47 2.06 -9.89 -23.14
N GLY A 48 1.21 -10.91 -22.94
CA GLY A 48 0.43 -11.09 -21.71
C GLY A 48 1.31 -11.31 -20.48
N ASN A 49 0.79 -10.92 -19.31
CA ASN A 49 1.48 -11.09 -18.03
C ASN A 49 1.88 -12.57 -17.83
N TYR A 50 3.14 -12.80 -17.46
CA TYR A 50 3.66 -14.15 -17.27
C TYR A 50 4.70 -14.18 -16.13
N PRO A 51 4.57 -15.13 -15.19
CA PRO A 51 3.36 -15.91 -14.92
C PRO A 51 2.15 -15.03 -14.61
N ALA A 52 0.94 -15.55 -14.84
CA ALA A 52 -0.29 -14.77 -14.73
C ALA A 52 -0.53 -14.17 -13.32
N ASN A 53 0.05 -14.77 -12.28
CA ASN A 53 -0.04 -14.35 -10.89
C ASN A 53 1.00 -13.30 -10.47
N ARG A 54 1.77 -12.72 -11.40
CA ARG A 54 2.63 -11.57 -11.07
C ARG A 54 1.77 -10.37 -10.65
N ILE A 55 2.17 -9.73 -9.55
CA ILE A 55 1.53 -8.51 -9.07
C ILE A 55 2.19 -7.27 -9.66
N GLU A 56 1.39 -6.21 -9.81
CA GLU A 56 1.86 -4.87 -10.10
C GLU A 56 1.93 -4.09 -8.79
N CYS A 57 2.97 -3.30 -8.60
CA CYS A 57 3.10 -2.42 -7.44
C CYS A 57 3.52 -1.04 -7.92
N TYR A 58 3.12 0.00 -7.18
CA TYR A 58 3.68 1.32 -7.39
C TYR A 58 5.17 1.29 -7.04
N LYS A 59 5.96 1.99 -7.83
CA LYS A 59 7.39 2.15 -7.69
C LYS A 59 7.70 3.63 -7.56
N CYS A 60 8.58 3.96 -6.63
CA CYS A 60 9.02 5.34 -6.48
C CYS A 60 10.07 5.68 -7.53
N LEU A 61 9.82 6.74 -8.30
CA LEU A 61 10.77 7.30 -9.26
C LEU A 61 11.70 8.29 -8.56
N GLN A 62 11.13 9.14 -7.71
CA GLN A 62 11.86 10.15 -6.94
C GLN A 62 11.17 10.36 -5.59
N PRO A 63 11.85 10.11 -4.46
CA PRO A 63 11.31 10.45 -3.15
C PRO A 63 11.15 11.98 -2.98
N PRO A 64 10.12 12.47 -2.26
CA PRO A 64 9.03 11.70 -1.64
C PRO A 64 8.01 11.18 -2.66
N CYS A 65 7.57 9.94 -2.44
CA CYS A 65 6.71 9.19 -3.36
C CYS A 65 5.22 9.50 -3.07
N ILE A 66 4.84 10.77 -3.08
CA ILE A 66 3.52 11.23 -2.61
C ILE A 66 2.54 11.58 -3.74
N SER A 67 2.99 11.67 -4.99
CA SER A 67 2.13 12.06 -6.12
C SER A 67 2.30 11.12 -7.31
N HIS A 68 1.34 11.14 -8.23
CA HIS A 68 1.42 10.39 -9.49
C HIS A 68 2.64 10.78 -10.35
N SER A 69 3.20 11.99 -10.19
CA SER A 69 4.39 12.41 -10.93
C SER A 69 5.69 11.83 -10.37
N THR A 70 5.68 11.34 -9.12
CA THR A 70 6.87 10.76 -8.46
C THR A 70 6.84 9.24 -8.38
N ILE A 71 5.83 8.61 -8.98
CA ILE A 71 5.64 7.16 -8.96
C ILE A 71 5.28 6.61 -10.34
N SER A 72 5.54 5.32 -10.55
CA SER A 72 5.07 4.55 -11.71
C SER A 72 4.39 3.28 -11.23
N LEU A 73 3.49 2.71 -12.04
CA LEU A 73 2.94 1.38 -11.78
C LEU A 73 3.65 0.36 -12.68
N GLU A 74 4.31 -0.62 -12.07
CA GLU A 74 5.12 -1.62 -12.79
C GLU A 74 4.88 -3.02 -12.21
N TYR A 75 4.98 -4.06 -13.05
CA TYR A 75 5.07 -5.43 -12.57
C TYR A 75 6.35 -5.64 -11.76
N CYS A 76 6.28 -6.45 -10.69
CA CYS A 76 7.47 -6.81 -9.92
C CYS A 76 8.54 -7.43 -10.82
N PRO A 77 9.75 -6.86 -10.93
CA PRO A 77 10.74 -7.28 -11.92
C PRO A 77 11.26 -8.70 -11.64
N THR A 78 11.37 -9.05 -10.36
CA THR A 78 11.63 -10.39 -9.89
C THR A 78 10.32 -11.15 -9.75
N TYR A 79 10.24 -12.36 -10.30
CA TYR A 79 9.12 -13.24 -10.00
C TYR A 79 9.29 -13.90 -8.63
N SER A 80 8.34 -13.65 -7.74
CA SER A 80 8.13 -14.44 -6.53
C SER A 80 6.63 -14.70 -6.37
N ALA A 81 6.25 -15.97 -6.16
CA ALA A 81 4.85 -16.34 -5.95
C ALA A 81 4.26 -15.74 -4.66
N SER A 82 5.12 -15.36 -3.71
CA SER A 82 4.77 -14.72 -2.45
C SER A 82 5.18 -13.26 -2.38
N ASP A 83 5.42 -12.60 -3.54
CA ASP A 83 5.77 -11.19 -3.56
C ASP A 83 4.65 -10.32 -2.97
N ARG A 84 5.03 -9.15 -2.46
CA ARG A 84 4.13 -8.20 -1.79
C ARG A 84 4.50 -6.79 -2.22
N CYS A 85 3.51 -5.94 -2.44
CA CYS A 85 3.77 -4.52 -2.56
C CYS A 85 4.23 -3.98 -1.21
N VAL A 86 5.25 -3.14 -1.23
CA VAL A 86 5.83 -2.49 -0.05
C VAL A 86 5.80 -0.98 -0.19
N MET A 87 5.55 -0.33 0.94
CA MET A 87 5.71 1.10 1.15
C MET A 87 6.56 1.30 2.40
N LEU A 88 7.75 1.86 2.22
CA LEU A 88 8.66 2.26 3.28
C LEU A 88 8.55 3.77 3.50
N LEU A 89 8.30 4.14 4.75
CA LEU A 89 8.09 5.48 5.25
C LEU A 89 9.35 5.97 5.96
N ASP A 90 9.60 7.28 5.92
CA ASP A 90 10.58 7.90 6.81
C ASP A 90 10.06 7.99 8.26
N THR A 91 10.84 8.62 9.14
CA THR A 91 10.46 8.83 10.55
C THR A 91 9.27 9.77 10.73
N SER A 92 8.94 10.57 9.72
CA SER A 92 7.80 11.49 9.72
C SER A 92 6.56 10.88 9.08
N GLY A 93 6.62 9.63 8.62
CA GLY A 93 5.50 8.93 7.98
C GLY A 93 5.36 9.21 6.48
N VAL A 94 6.32 9.87 5.85
CA VAL A 94 6.30 10.18 4.42
C VAL A 94 6.84 8.99 3.61
N PRO A 95 6.14 8.54 2.55
CA PRO A 95 6.66 7.49 1.66
C PRO A 95 7.95 7.92 0.97
N ILE A 96 9.04 7.22 1.27
CA ILE A 96 10.34 7.41 0.62
C ILE A 96 10.71 6.26 -0.31
N ARG A 97 9.99 5.15 -0.24
CA ARG A 97 10.19 3.99 -1.12
C ARG A 97 8.90 3.22 -1.33
N LEU A 98 8.57 2.98 -2.59
CA LEU A 98 7.50 2.09 -3.04
C LEU A 98 8.08 1.04 -3.98
N GLY A 99 7.62 -0.20 -3.91
CA GLY A 99 7.98 -1.24 -4.87
C GLY A 99 7.46 -2.61 -4.47
N CYS A 100 8.16 -3.65 -4.91
CA CYS A 100 7.90 -5.02 -4.48
C CYS A 100 8.88 -5.44 -3.39
N ASN A 101 8.44 -6.30 -2.48
CA ASN A 101 9.26 -6.82 -1.39
C ASN A 101 10.53 -7.50 -1.91
N SER A 102 10.43 -8.21 -3.05
CA SER A 102 11.57 -8.82 -3.75
C SER A 102 12.63 -7.84 -4.25
N THR A 103 12.32 -6.53 -4.28
CA THR A 103 13.23 -5.47 -4.75
C THR A 103 13.85 -4.65 -3.61
N LEU A 104 13.57 -4.98 -2.35
CA LEU A 104 14.20 -4.31 -1.22
C LEU A 104 15.67 -4.72 -1.10
N THR A 105 16.54 -3.72 -0.94
CA THR A 105 17.94 -3.89 -0.57
C THR A 105 18.07 -4.48 0.83
N THR A 106 19.23 -5.08 1.15
CA THR A 106 19.51 -5.61 2.49
C THR A 106 19.37 -4.53 3.58
N ALA A 107 19.74 -3.28 3.27
CA ALA A 107 19.60 -2.16 4.19
C ALA A 107 18.12 -1.82 4.45
N GLU A 108 17.30 -1.69 3.40
CA GLU A 108 15.85 -1.43 3.55
C GLU A 108 15.15 -2.56 4.31
N GLN A 109 15.50 -3.82 4.01
CA GLN A 109 14.97 -4.97 4.76
C GLN A 109 15.35 -4.91 6.24
N SER A 110 16.59 -4.52 6.55
CA SER A 110 17.04 -4.31 7.94
C SER A 110 16.24 -3.20 8.62
N THR A 111 16.04 -2.07 7.95
CA THR A 111 15.20 -0.98 8.44
C THR A 111 13.79 -1.46 8.76
N CYS A 112 13.16 -2.22 7.85
CA CYS A 112 11.82 -2.76 8.08
C CYS A 112 11.75 -3.76 9.24
N ARG A 113 12.79 -4.57 9.47
CA ARG A 113 12.84 -5.51 10.59
C ARG A 113 13.01 -4.77 11.92
N SER A 114 13.87 -3.76 11.96
CA SER A 114 14.14 -2.96 13.15
C SER A 114 13.02 -1.97 13.47
N ASN A 115 12.31 -1.47 12.45
CA ASN A 115 11.23 -0.49 12.57
C ASN A 115 9.98 -0.95 11.79
N PRO A 116 9.23 -1.95 12.29
CA PRO A 116 8.08 -2.52 11.55
C PRO A 116 7.02 -1.49 11.16
N GLN A 117 6.87 -0.41 11.93
CA GLN A 117 5.91 0.67 11.67
C GLN A 117 6.26 1.50 10.43
N GLN A 118 7.53 1.50 10.00
CA GLN A 118 7.97 2.20 8.80
C GLN A 118 7.66 1.43 7.51
N CYS A 119 7.30 0.14 7.58
CA CYS A 119 7.09 -0.66 6.37
C CYS A 119 5.70 -1.28 6.33
N ARG A 120 4.91 -0.87 5.33
CA ARG A 120 3.60 -1.45 5.04
C ARG A 120 3.72 -2.45 3.90
N TYR A 121 3.17 -3.64 4.10
CA TYR A 121 3.22 -4.73 3.11
C TYR A 121 1.83 -5.27 2.79
N SER A 122 1.55 -5.51 1.52
CA SER A 122 0.28 -6.10 1.08
C SER A 122 0.48 -7.03 -0.12
N SER A 123 -0.17 -8.18 -0.09
CA SER A 123 -0.13 -9.17 -1.18
C SER A 123 -1.07 -8.82 -2.34
N LYS A 124 -1.88 -7.76 -2.22
CA LYS A 124 -2.79 -7.31 -3.28
C LYS A 124 -2.02 -6.50 -4.33
N SER A 125 -2.33 -6.70 -5.61
CA SER A 125 -1.81 -5.85 -6.69
C SER A 125 -2.23 -4.39 -6.49
N ARG A 126 -1.36 -3.44 -6.84
CA ARG A 126 -1.57 -1.98 -6.81
C ARG A 126 -1.92 -1.41 -5.43
N SER A 127 -1.53 -2.10 -4.36
CA SER A 127 -1.98 -1.78 -2.99
C SER A 127 -1.07 -0.86 -2.19
N ASN A 128 0.09 -0.49 -2.74
CA ASN A 128 1.00 0.50 -2.16
C ASN A 128 0.84 1.88 -2.82
N ASP A 129 -0.38 2.24 -3.21
CA ASP A 129 -0.68 3.58 -3.70
C ASP A 129 -0.48 4.61 -2.58
N PRO A 130 0.45 5.55 -2.72
CA PRO A 130 0.71 6.56 -1.70
C PRO A 130 -0.40 7.60 -1.61
N THR A 131 -1.21 7.78 -2.65
CA THR A 131 -2.34 8.71 -2.61
C THR A 131 -3.43 8.25 -1.65
N ALA A 132 -3.47 6.95 -1.30
CA ALA A 132 -4.32 6.43 -0.24
C ALA A 132 -3.92 6.92 1.17
N LEU A 133 -2.68 7.40 1.33
CA LEU A 133 -2.25 8.14 2.53
C LEU A 133 -2.72 9.58 2.52
N LEU A 134 -2.83 10.18 1.33
CA LEU A 134 -3.35 11.54 1.14
C LEU A 134 -4.88 11.59 1.14
N THR A 135 -5.55 10.44 1.05
CA THR A 135 -6.99 10.38 1.27
C THR A 135 -7.22 10.64 2.76
N PRO A 136 -7.86 11.76 3.14
CA PRO A 136 -8.09 12.07 4.54
C PRO A 136 -8.80 10.90 5.20
N GLY A 137 -8.43 10.60 6.46
CA GLY A 137 -9.29 9.76 7.29
C GLY A 137 -10.73 10.26 7.23
N ARG A 138 -11.71 9.36 7.37
CA ARG A 138 -13.12 9.76 7.45
C ARG A 138 -13.62 9.43 8.84
N CYS A 139 -14.28 10.39 9.47
CA CYS A 139 -14.79 10.24 10.81
C CYS A 139 -16.24 10.70 10.84
N VAL A 140 -17.03 10.15 11.77
CA VAL A 140 -18.26 10.83 12.20
C VAL A 140 -17.84 12.14 12.86
N GLN A 141 -18.35 13.24 12.34
CA GLN A 141 -18.06 14.60 12.81
C GLN A 141 -19.37 15.22 13.30
N CYS A 142 -19.50 15.40 14.61
CA CYS A 142 -20.73 15.93 15.22
C CYS A 142 -20.47 16.52 16.61
N ASN A 143 -21.40 17.36 17.09
CA ASN A 143 -21.33 17.94 18.43
C ASN A 143 -22.73 17.92 19.09
N SER A 144 -22.83 17.32 20.28
CA SER A 144 -24.10 17.13 20.97
C SER A 144 -24.74 18.42 21.51
N ALA A 145 -24.03 19.54 21.50
CA ALA A 145 -24.61 20.85 21.82
C ALA A 145 -25.59 21.33 20.74
N TYR A 146 -25.40 20.90 19.49
CA TYR A 146 -26.25 21.26 18.36
C TYR A 146 -27.10 20.08 17.87
N GLU A 147 -26.56 18.85 17.98
CA GLU A 147 -27.19 17.62 17.49
C GLU A 147 -27.20 16.53 18.58
N PRO A 148 -28.29 16.37 19.34
CA PRO A 148 -28.36 15.45 20.49
C PRO A 148 -27.98 13.99 20.17
N ASN A 149 -28.27 13.55 18.93
CA ASN A 149 -27.92 12.20 18.47
C ASN A 149 -26.41 11.94 18.45
N CYS A 150 -25.55 12.97 18.44
CA CYS A 150 -24.11 12.78 18.53
C CYS A 150 -23.67 12.05 19.82
N MET A 151 -24.43 12.27 20.90
CA MET A 151 -24.26 11.58 22.17
C MET A 151 -25.04 10.25 22.22
N THR A 152 -26.31 10.25 21.81
CA THR A 152 -27.25 9.14 22.07
C THR A 152 -27.31 8.09 20.96
N ASN A 153 -27.12 8.48 19.71
CA ASN A 153 -27.19 7.58 18.55
C ASN A 153 -26.26 8.05 17.42
N PRO A 154 -24.93 7.97 17.60
CA PRO A 154 -23.97 8.48 16.63
C PRO A 154 -23.89 7.65 15.34
N ALA A 155 -24.53 6.48 15.28
CA ALA A 155 -24.52 5.60 14.12
C ALA A 155 -25.37 6.10 12.94
N ILE A 156 -26.22 7.12 13.16
CA ILE A 156 -27.02 7.73 12.10
C ILE A 156 -26.23 8.70 11.22
N PHE A 157 -25.05 9.11 11.67
CA PHE A 157 -24.21 10.05 10.95
C PHE A 157 -23.32 9.28 9.99
N GLU A 158 -23.31 9.71 8.73
CA GLU A 158 -22.31 9.27 7.78
C GLU A 158 -20.92 9.80 8.18
N ASN A 159 -19.88 9.10 7.73
CA ASN A 159 -18.51 9.55 7.94
C ASN A 159 -18.11 10.55 6.85
N GLU A 160 -17.47 11.64 7.27
CA GLU A 160 -17.01 12.71 6.38
C GLU A 160 -15.48 12.80 6.37
N PRO A 161 -14.86 13.21 5.24
CA PRO A 161 -13.42 13.45 5.18
C PRO A 161 -12.96 14.45 6.24
N CYS A 162 -11.80 14.19 6.85
CA CYS A 162 -11.11 15.14 7.70
C CYS A 162 -10.54 16.31 6.89
N ASN A 163 -10.36 17.46 7.54
CA ASN A 163 -9.73 18.61 6.90
C ASN A 163 -8.22 18.41 6.73
N ASP A 164 -7.56 17.81 7.72
CA ASP A 164 -6.17 17.38 7.59
C ASP A 164 -6.10 16.05 6.79
N PRO A 165 -5.48 16.04 5.59
CA PRO A 165 -5.32 14.83 4.79
C PRO A 165 -4.43 13.78 5.46
N GLU A 166 -3.58 14.17 6.41
CA GLU A 166 -2.74 13.25 7.19
C GLU A 166 -3.48 12.65 8.39
N ASN A 167 -4.75 13.04 8.63
CA ASN A 167 -5.53 12.48 9.72
C ASN A 167 -5.72 10.97 9.52
N SER A 168 -5.21 10.20 10.48
CA SER A 168 -5.33 8.74 10.52
C SER A 168 -6.20 8.24 11.67
N GLN A 169 -6.76 9.14 12.48
CA GLN A 169 -7.33 8.82 13.78
C GLN A 169 -8.60 9.64 14.06
N CYS A 170 -9.71 8.96 14.38
CA CYS A 170 -10.91 9.61 14.89
C CYS A 170 -10.89 9.68 16.42
N PHE A 171 -11.60 10.66 16.99
CA PHE A 171 -11.82 10.81 18.42
C PHE A 171 -13.31 10.90 18.76
N SER A 172 -13.60 10.62 20.04
CA SER A 172 -14.83 11.02 20.72
C SER A 172 -14.43 11.62 22.07
N ARG A 173 -14.79 12.87 22.35
CA ARG A 173 -14.40 13.56 23.59
C ARG A 173 -15.59 14.19 24.30
N LEU A 174 -15.43 14.41 25.59
CA LEU A 174 -16.37 15.10 26.45
C LEU A 174 -15.85 16.53 26.70
N ILE A 175 -16.64 17.52 26.31
CA ILE A 175 -16.38 18.94 26.52
C ILE A 175 -17.19 19.37 27.75
N ASN A 176 -16.52 20.00 28.72
CA ASN A 176 -17.11 20.54 29.96
C ASN A 176 -17.99 19.53 30.73
N GLY A 177 -17.71 18.23 30.60
CA GLY A 177 -18.40 17.17 31.34
C GLY A 177 -19.80 16.79 30.81
N ASN A 178 -20.33 17.45 29.78
CA ASN A 178 -21.71 17.23 29.33
C ASN A 178 -21.93 17.25 27.81
N THR A 179 -20.93 17.61 27.02
CA THR A 179 -21.08 17.75 25.56
C THR A 179 -20.17 16.74 24.88
N VAL A 180 -20.72 15.84 24.06
CA VAL A 180 -19.93 14.89 23.28
C VAL A 180 -19.61 15.51 21.93
N GLU A 181 -18.34 15.52 21.58
CA GLU A 181 -17.85 15.87 20.25
C GLU A 181 -17.11 14.69 19.64
N ARG A 182 -17.36 14.45 18.36
CA ARG A 182 -16.69 13.42 17.57
C ARG A 182 -16.05 14.09 16.36
N GLY A 183 -14.89 13.60 15.96
CA GLY A 183 -14.24 14.10 14.75
C GLY A 183 -12.84 13.58 14.55
N CYS A 184 -12.07 14.34 13.77
CA CYS A 184 -10.72 14.00 13.34
C CYS A 184 -9.68 14.53 14.32
N LEU A 185 -8.76 13.67 14.78
CA LEU A 185 -7.77 14.04 15.80
C LEU A 185 -6.87 15.20 15.38
N ASN A 186 -6.48 15.25 14.09
CA ASN A 186 -5.62 16.29 13.57
C ASN A 186 -6.35 17.63 13.32
N ASP A 187 -7.68 17.62 13.28
CA ASP A 187 -8.48 18.84 13.12
C ASP A 187 -8.65 19.59 14.46
N LEU A 188 -8.26 18.97 15.59
CA LEU A 188 -8.22 19.61 16.90
C LEU A 188 -7.06 20.61 17.00
N ASP A 189 -7.28 21.70 17.72
CA ASP A 189 -6.19 22.59 18.16
C ASP A 189 -5.15 21.83 19.01
N SER A 190 -3.92 22.36 19.08
CA SER A 190 -2.80 21.68 19.75
C SER A 190 -3.08 21.28 21.20
N ALA A 191 -3.81 22.09 21.97
CA ALA A 191 -4.10 21.80 23.37
C ALA A 191 -5.15 20.69 23.48
N SER A 192 -6.21 20.76 22.69
CA SER A 192 -7.24 19.73 22.57
C SER A 192 -6.67 18.38 22.11
N LYS A 193 -5.83 18.39 21.08
CA LYS A 193 -5.16 17.20 20.55
C LYS A 193 -4.29 16.52 21.61
N THR A 194 -3.51 17.30 22.36
CA THR A 194 -2.66 16.80 23.45
C THR A 194 -3.49 16.11 24.54
N LYS A 195 -4.59 16.72 24.99
CA LYS A 195 -5.51 16.11 25.96
C LYS A 195 -6.10 14.79 25.44
N CYS A 196 -6.51 14.78 24.17
CA CYS A 196 -7.05 13.57 23.54
C CYS A 196 -6.03 12.43 23.46
N LEU A 197 -4.78 12.73 23.10
CA LEU A 197 -3.69 11.76 23.07
C LEU A 197 -3.38 11.17 24.46
N GLN A 198 -3.58 11.96 25.52
CA GLN A 198 -3.46 11.53 26.91
C GLN A 198 -4.69 10.77 27.43
N ARG A 199 -5.71 10.56 26.59
CA ARG A 199 -7.00 9.94 26.95
C ARG A 199 -7.74 10.66 28.07
N ASN A 200 -7.52 11.96 28.22
CA ASN A 200 -8.24 12.78 29.18
C ASN A 200 -9.55 13.27 28.56
N ASP A 201 -10.69 12.84 29.12
CA ASP A 201 -12.04 13.08 28.59
C ASP A 201 -12.18 12.73 27.10
N CYS A 202 -11.39 11.78 26.60
CA CYS A 202 -11.32 11.48 25.18
C CYS A 202 -10.98 10.01 24.91
N ALA A 203 -11.66 9.45 23.92
CA ALA A 203 -11.42 8.12 23.38
C ALA A 203 -10.94 8.22 21.93
N LEU A 204 -9.88 7.50 21.60
CA LEU A 204 -9.37 7.33 20.23
C LEU A 204 -9.90 6.02 19.64
N CYS A 205 -10.45 6.08 18.43
CA CYS A 205 -11.03 4.91 17.73
C CYS A 205 -9.95 4.00 17.14
N SER A 206 -9.94 2.71 17.44
CA SER A 206 -8.84 1.81 17.03
C SER A 206 -8.85 1.37 15.55
N THR A 207 -9.79 1.86 14.73
CA THR A 207 -9.92 1.46 13.32
C THR A 207 -10.28 2.68 12.45
N ARG A 208 -9.58 2.78 11.31
CA ARG A 208 -9.89 3.69 10.19
C ARG A 208 -11.14 3.22 9.46
#